data_AF-A0A3N7A9M8-F1
#
_entry.id   AF-A0A3N7A9M8-F1
#
_cell.length_a   1.000
_cell.length_b   1.000
_cell.length_c   1.000
_cell.angle_alpha   90.00
_cell.angle_beta   90.00
_cell.angle_gamma   90.00
#
_symmetry.space_group_name_H-M   'P 1'
#
loop_
_entity.id
_entity.type
_entity.pdbx_description
1 polymer ?
#
loop_
_entity_poly.entity_id
_entity_poly.type
_entity_poly.pdbx_seq_one_letter_code
_entity_poly.pdbx_strand_id
1 'polypeptide(L)'
;MTETISPIKGCKQATILFLERNKWYIGFGLLYIATLLLNQYTSLDISIPCLFKKAFGVDCPGCGLSRAVSALLQGDITLAWHHNALLFLLIPVLGYSLLQQWINIYNKIVHTKKVP
;
A
#
# COMPACT_ATOMS: atom_id res chain seq x y z
N MET A 1 20.71 35.07 5.30
CA MET A 1 19.26 35.03 5.63
C MET A 1 18.73 33.70 5.14
N THR A 2 18.37 32.78 6.04
CA THR A 2 17.75 31.53 5.60
C THR A 2 16.30 31.86 5.26
N GLU A 3 15.93 31.89 3.98
CA GLU A 3 14.53 32.04 3.57
C GLU A 3 13.69 30.96 4.26
N THR A 4 12.71 31.36 5.07
CA THR A 4 11.78 30.43 5.69
C THR A 4 10.81 29.98 4.61
N ILE A 5 10.88 28.70 4.23
CA ILE A 5 9.91 28.09 3.33
C ILE A 5 8.55 28.19 4.03
N SER A 6 7.60 28.90 3.41
CA SER A 6 6.22 28.98 3.90
C SER A 6 5.66 27.57 4.17
N PRO A 7 4.89 27.35 5.26
CA PRO A 7 4.36 26.03 5.61
C PRO A 7 3.63 25.31 4.46
N ILE A 8 2.96 26.08 3.60
CA ILE A 8 2.25 25.59 2.41
C ILE A 8 3.25 25.06 1.35
N LYS A 9 4.34 25.81 1.10
CA LYS A 9 5.41 25.40 0.19
C LYS A 9 6.15 24.17 0.72
N GLY A 10 6.39 24.12 2.04
CA GLY A 10 7.01 22.98 2.71
C GLY A 10 6.19 21.69 2.59
N CYS A 11 4.86 21.78 2.76
CA CYS A 11 3.96 20.64 2.60
C CYS A 11 3.98 20.06 1.17
N LYS A 12 3.89 20.93 0.14
CA LYS A 12 4.03 20.50 -1.26
C LYS A 12 5.36 19.81 -1.53
N GLN A 13 6.46 20.40 -1.07
CA GLN A 13 7.80 19.87 -1.33
C GLN A 13 8.05 18.55 -0.59
N ALA A 14 7.56 18.42 0.65
CA ALA A 14 7.59 17.17 1.41
C ALA A 14 6.82 16.06 0.71
N THR A 15 5.65 16.40 0.15
CA THR A 15 4.81 15.46 -0.58
C THR A 15 5.49 15.00 -1.87
N ILE A 16 6.07 15.91 -2.65
CA ILE A 16 6.80 15.55 -3.88
C ILE A 16 7.98 14.63 -3.57
N LEU A 17 8.82 14.96 -2.59
CA LEU A 17 9.96 14.13 -2.20
C LEU A 17 9.53 12.77 -1.64
N PHE A 18 8.43 12.74 -0.88
CA PHE A 18 7.85 11.48 -0.41
C PHE A 18 7.38 10.61 -1.58
N LEU A 19 6.71 11.20 -2.57
CA LEU A 19 6.25 10.50 -3.78
C LEU A 19 7.43 10.00 -4.62
N GLU A 20 8.47 10.80 -4.82
CA GLU A 20 9.66 10.40 -5.58
C GLU A 20 10.44 9.28 -4.88
N ARG A 21 10.58 9.36 -3.55
CA ARG A 21 11.23 8.32 -2.76
C ARG A 21 10.44 7.01 -2.78
N ASN A 22 9.11 7.09 -2.72
CA ASN A 22 8.23 5.93 -2.65
C ASN A 22 7.61 5.55 -4.01
N LYS A 23 8.09 6.08 -5.13
CA LYS A 23 7.50 5.86 -6.46
C LYS A 23 7.41 4.40 -6.85
N TRP A 24 8.37 3.58 -6.42
CA TRP A 24 8.38 2.14 -6.65
C TRP A 24 7.28 1.44 -5.86
N TYR A 25 7.06 1.79 -4.59
CA TYR A 25 5.95 1.25 -3.80
C TYR A 25 4.59 1.61 -4.40
N ILE A 26 4.45 2.86 -4.87
CA ILE A 26 3.24 3.31 -5.56
C ILE A 26 3.05 2.52 -6.87
N GLY A 27 4.11 2.35 -7.66
CA GLY A 27 4.08 1.57 -8.90
C GLY A 27 3.70 0.11 -8.66
N PHE A 28 4.32 -0.57 -7.70
CA PHE A 28 3.99 -1.95 -7.33
C PHE A 28 2.56 -2.06 -6.77
N GLY A 29 2.12 -1.10 -5.95
CA GLY A 29 0.76 -1.05 -5.42
C GLY A 29 -0.28 -0.89 -6.53
N LEU A 30 -0.05 0.02 -7.47
CA LEU A 30 -0.93 0.22 -8.63
C LEU A 30 -0.95 -1.00 -9.55
N LEU A 31 0.20 -1.62 -9.80
CA LEU A 31 0.28 -2.86 -10.58
C LEU A 31 -0.50 -3.98 -9.89
N TYR A 32 -0.33 -4.16 -8.58
CA TYR A 32 -1.07 -5.16 -7.81
C TYR A 32 -2.58 -4.91 -7.86
N ILE A 33 -3.04 -3.67 -7.64
CA ILE A 33 -4.46 -3.30 -7.77
C ILE A 33 -4.96 -3.57 -9.20
N ALA A 34 -4.19 -3.23 -10.23
CA ALA A 34 -4.55 -3.52 -11.62
C ALA A 34 -4.70 -5.04 -11.85
N THR A 35 -3.82 -5.88 -11.29
CA THR A 35 -3.99 -7.34 -11.38
C THR A 35 -5.25 -7.83 -10.67
N LEU A 36 -5.61 -7.27 -9.51
CA LEU A 36 -6.85 -7.61 -8.80
C LEU A 36 -8.09 -7.21 -9.61
N LEU A 37 -8.09 -6.02 -10.21
CA LEU A 37 -9.19 -5.53 -11.03
C LEU A 37 -9.34 -6.35 -12.31
N LEU A 38 -8.23 -6.68 -12.98
CA LEU A 38 -8.25 -7.57 -14.15
C LEU A 38 -8.80 -8.96 -13.80
N ASN A 39 -8.42 -9.52 -12.65
CA ASN A 39 -8.94 -10.78 -12.14
C ASN A 39 -10.44 -10.73 -11.76
N GLN A 40 -10.97 -9.55 -11.43
CA GLN A 40 -12.41 -9.37 -11.18
C GLN A 40 -13.22 -9.16 -12.46
N TYR A 41 -12.65 -8.50 -13.47
CA TYR A 41 -13.33 -8.19 -14.74
C TYR A 41 -13.29 -9.32 -15.75
N THR A 42 -12.25 -10.14 -15.69
CA THR A 42 -12.23 -11.37 -16.46
C THR A 42 -12.73 -12.47 -15.55
N SER A 43 -13.88 -13.08 -15.86
CA SER A 43 -14.24 -14.42 -15.36
C SER A 43 -13.27 -15.50 -15.87
N LEU A 44 -12.04 -15.11 -16.21
CA LEU A 44 -10.90 -15.98 -16.38
C LEU A 44 -10.59 -16.46 -14.96
N ASP A 45 -10.96 -17.70 -14.68
CA ASP A 45 -10.33 -18.50 -13.63
C ASP A 45 -8.84 -18.71 -13.99
N ILE A 46 -8.05 -17.62 -14.07
CA ILE A 46 -6.61 -17.64 -13.78
C ILE A 46 -6.46 -17.65 -12.25
N SER A 47 -7.40 -18.28 -11.54
CA SER A 47 -7.01 -19.31 -10.58
C SER A 47 -6.00 -20.23 -11.29
N ILE A 48 -4.73 -19.83 -11.34
CA ILE A 48 -3.66 -20.81 -11.20
C ILE A 48 -4.08 -21.51 -9.91
N PRO A 49 -4.63 -22.74 -9.97
CA PRO A 49 -5.22 -23.38 -8.81
C PRO A 49 -4.09 -23.38 -7.81
N CYS A 50 -4.20 -22.55 -6.77
CA CYS A 50 -3.05 -22.06 -6.01
C CYS A 50 -2.08 -23.23 -5.86
N LEU A 51 -0.98 -23.24 -6.63
CA LEU A 51 -0.20 -24.48 -6.76
C LEU A 51 0.29 -24.89 -5.36
N PHE A 52 0.42 -23.90 -4.48
CA PHE A 52 0.58 -24.01 -3.05
C PHE A 52 -0.55 -24.77 -2.32
N LYS A 53 -1.83 -24.46 -2.56
CA LYS A 53 -2.95 -25.21 -2.00
C LYS A 53 -3.02 -26.62 -2.55
N LYS A 54 -2.68 -26.81 -3.83
CA LYS A 54 -2.62 -28.14 -4.45
C LYS A 54 -1.42 -28.97 -3.97
N ALA A 55 -0.28 -28.33 -3.68
CA ALA A 55 0.96 -28.98 -3.24
C ALA A 55 1.06 -29.17 -1.72
N PHE A 56 0.51 -28.23 -0.93
CA PHE A 56 0.66 -28.18 0.53
C PHE A 56 -0.67 -28.14 1.29
N GLY A 57 -1.83 -28.14 0.60
CA GLY A 57 -3.15 -28.11 1.23
C GLY A 57 -3.55 -26.78 1.88
N VAL A 58 -2.66 -25.79 1.87
CA VAL A 58 -2.85 -24.47 2.51
C VAL A 58 -2.96 -23.34 1.49
N ASP A 59 -3.85 -22.39 1.73
CA ASP A 59 -3.95 -21.19 0.91
C ASP A 59 -2.64 -20.38 1.00
N CYS A 60 -2.03 -20.05 -0.14
CA CYS A 60 -0.84 -19.18 -0.17
C CYS A 60 -1.17 -17.81 0.46
N PRO A 61 -0.28 -17.23 1.29
CA PRO A 61 -0.50 -15.92 1.90
C PRO A 61 -0.78 -14.81 0.86
N GLY A 62 -0.24 -14.93 -0.37
CA GLY A 62 -0.49 -14.02 -1.48
C GLY A 62 -1.92 -14.13 -2.04
N CYS A 63 -2.40 -15.33 -2.36
CA CYS A 63 -3.75 -15.54 -2.91
C CYS A 63 -4.86 -15.24 -1.89
N GLY A 64 -4.60 -15.46 -0.59
CA GLY A 64 -5.49 -15.04 0.50
C GLY A 64 -5.55 -13.52 0.64
N LEU A 65 -4.40 -12.83 0.52
CA LEU A 65 -4.32 -11.37 0.55
C LEU A 65 -5.11 -10.73 -0.59
N SER A 66 -4.99 -11.25 -1.82
CA SER A 66 -5.73 -10.76 -2.98
C SER A 66 -7.24 -10.81 -2.79
N ARG A 67 -7.76 -11.96 -2.31
CA ARG A 67 -9.19 -12.14 -2.02
C ARG A 67 -9.66 -11.28 -0.84
N ALA A 68 -8.84 -11.15 0.20
CA ALA A 68 -9.15 -10.29 1.32
C ALA A 68 -9.23 -8.81 0.91
N VAL A 69 -8.31 -8.34 0.07
CA VAL A 69 -8.34 -6.98 -0.49
C VAL A 69 -9.54 -6.79 -1.39
N SER A 70 -9.87 -7.74 -2.28
CA SER A 70 -11.07 -7.65 -3.12
C SER A 70 -12.36 -7.62 -2.30
N ALA A 71 -12.50 -8.45 -1.27
CA ALA A 71 -13.65 -8.43 -0.37
C ALA A 71 -13.75 -7.09 0.40
N LEU A 72 -12.61 -6.57 0.86
CA LEU A 72 -12.54 -5.27 1.53
C LEU A 72 -12.93 -4.12 0.58
N LEU A 73 -12.51 -4.17 -0.69
CA LEU A 73 -12.90 -3.20 -1.72
C LEU A 73 -14.40 -3.26 -2.04
N GLN A 74 -15.04 -4.41 -1.87
CA GLN A 74 -16.50 -4.59 -1.99
C GLN A 74 -17.25 -4.20 -0.70
N GLY A 75 -16.53 -3.86 0.37
CA GLY A 75 -17.11 -3.51 1.68
C GLY A 75 -17.42 -4.71 2.58
N ASP A 76 -17.07 -5.95 2.19
CA ASP A 76 -17.28 -7.14 3.00
C ASP A 76 -16.08 -7.41 3.91
N ILE A 77 -16.14 -6.80 5.10
CA ILE A 77 -15.11 -6.91 6.14
C ILE A 77 -15.02 -8.33 6.69
N THR A 78 -16.16 -9.01 6.85
CA THR A 78 -16.22 -10.36 7.43
C THR A 78 -15.56 -11.37 6.50
N LEU A 79 -15.86 -11.28 5.21
CA LEU A 79 -15.25 -12.14 4.19
C LEU A 79 -13.75 -11.83 4.04
N ALA A 80 -13.36 -10.55 4.10
CA ALA A 80 -11.95 -10.16 4.09
C ALA A 80 -11.16 -10.76 5.27
N TRP A 81 -11.75 -10.77 6.47
CA TRP A 81 -11.15 -11.37 7.66
C TRP A 81 -10.95 -12.89 7.51
N HIS A 82 -11.96 -13.59 6.99
CA HIS A 82 -11.87 -15.03 6.75
C HIS A 82 -10.84 -15.38 5.68
N HIS A 83 -10.66 -14.53 4.66
CA HIS A 83 -9.65 -14.73 3.63
C HIS A 83 -8.23 -14.47 4.13
N ASN A 84 -8.01 -13.39 4.89
CA ASN A 84 -6.70 -13.10 5.47
C ASN A 84 -6.79 -12.08 6.61
N ALA A 85 -6.91 -12.55 7.85
CA ALA A 85 -6.90 -11.69 9.04
C ALA A 85 -5.59 -10.88 9.20
N LEU A 86 -4.46 -11.35 8.63
CA LEU A 86 -3.19 -10.62 8.67
C LEU A 86 -3.28 -9.27 7.94
N LEU A 87 -4.17 -9.14 6.95
CA LEU A 87 -4.41 -7.87 6.24
C LEU A 87 -4.77 -6.74 7.22
N PHE A 88 -5.56 -7.05 8.25
CA PHE A 88 -6.02 -6.07 9.25
C PHE A 88 -4.91 -5.61 10.18
N LEU A 89 -3.85 -6.41 10.37
CA LEU A 89 -2.65 -5.98 11.07
C LEU A 89 -1.69 -5.22 10.14
N LEU A 90 -1.59 -5.66 8.89
CA LEU A 90 -0.65 -5.10 7.92
C LEU A 90 -1.03 -3.66 7.54
N ILE A 91 -2.32 -3.37 7.33
CA ILE A 91 -2.82 -2.04 6.96
C ILE A 91 -2.36 -0.96 7.97
N PRO A 92 -2.64 -1.06 9.29
CA PRO A 92 -2.27 -0.02 10.24
C PRO A 92 -0.75 0.09 10.41
N VAL A 93 -0.01 -1.02 10.35
CA VAL A 93 1.47 -1.00 10.45
C VAL A 93 2.09 -0.26 9.25
N LEU A 94 1.67 -0.60 8.03
CA LEU A 94 2.13 0.09 6.83
C LEU A 94 1.71 1.56 6.84
N GLY A 95 0.45 1.86 7.18
CA GLY A 95 -0.06 3.23 7.30
C GLY A 95 0.75 4.06 8.29
N TYR A 96 1.05 3.52 9.47
CA TYR A 96 1.87 4.18 10.48
C TYR A 96 3.29 4.46 9.98
N SER A 97 3.94 3.47 9.34
CA SER A 97 5.30 3.65 8.81
C SER A 97 5.37 4.70 7.70
N LEU A 98 4.39 4.76 6.80
CA LEU A 98 4.32 5.76 5.73
C LEU A 98 4.06 7.16 6.31
N LEU A 99 3.17 7.26 7.31
CA LEU A 99 2.88 8.51 8.00
C LEU A 99 4.13 9.05 8.72
N GLN A 100 4.83 8.19 9.47
CA GLN A 100 6.08 8.56 10.14
C GLN A 100 7.15 9.02 9.14
N GLN A 101 7.28 8.34 8.01
CA GLN A 101 8.19 8.76 6.95
C GLN A 101 7.84 10.14 6.39
N TRP A 102 6.56 10.41 6.15
CA TRP A 102 6.09 11.70 5.64
C TRP A 102 6.34 12.82 6.67
N ILE A 103 5.99 12.61 7.94
CA ILE A 103 6.25 13.56 9.03
C ILE A 103 7.74 13.88 9.15
N ASN A 104 8.59 12.86 9.08
CA ASN A 104 10.04 13.05 9.17
C ASN A 104 10.61 13.86 7.98
N ILE A 105 10.09 13.66 6.77
CA ILE A 105 10.45 14.47 5.60
C ILE A 105 9.97 15.91 5.76
N TYR A 106 8.71 16.09 6.16
CA TYR A 106 8.11 17.40 6.38
C TYR A 106 8.89 18.22 7.42
N ASN A 107 9.18 17.61 8.58
CA ASN A 107 9.94 18.26 9.65
C ASN A 107 11.34 18.65 9.20
N LYS A 108 12.01 17.83 8.38
CA LYS A 108 13.33 18.16 7.83
C LYS A 108 13.29 19.37 6.90
N ILE A 109 12.27 19.45 6.04
CA ILE A 109 12.12 20.56 5.07
C ILE A 109 11.75 21.86 5.77
N VAL A 110 10.78 21.82 6.69
CA VAL A 110 10.26 23.04 7.35
C VAL A 110 11.18 23.53 8.46
N HIS A 111 11.66 22.64 9.34
CA HIS A 111 12.41 23.06 10.53
C HIS A 111 13.93 23.03 10.33
N THR A 112 14.46 22.05 9.59
CA THR A 112 15.92 21.91 9.44
C THR A 112 16.46 22.49 8.13
N LYS A 113 15.59 22.89 7.19
CA LYS A 113 15.91 23.36 5.83
C LYS A 113 16.90 22.46 5.07
N LYS A 114 16.99 21.19 5.46
CA LYS A 114 17.91 20.22 4.88
C LYS A 114 17.11 19.35 3.92
N VAL A 115 17.26 19.60 2.63
CA VAL A 115 16.72 18.74 1.57
C VAL A 115 17.65 17.52 1.48
N PRO A 116 17.15 16.30 1.75
CA PRO A 116 17.94 15.08 1.61
C PRO A 116 18.24 14.76 0.15
#